data_AF-A0A6G3QM77-F1
#
_entry.id   AF-A0A6G3QM77-F1
#
_cell.length_a   1.000
_cell.length_b   1.000
_cell.length_c   1.000
_cell.angle_alpha   90.00
_cell.angle_beta   90.00
_cell.angle_gamma   90.00
#
_symmetry.space_group_name_H-M   'P 1'
#
loop_
_entity.id
_entity.type
_entity.pdbx_description
1 polymer ?
#
loop_
_entity_poly.entity_id
_entity_poly.type
_entity_poly.pdbx_seq_one_letter_code
_entity_poly.pdbx_strand_id
1 'polypeptide(L)'
;DKLRGLLAQGVDCFKTDFGERIPTDVVWHDGSDPQRTHNYYTHLYNRSVFELLEAERGTGEAVLFARSATAGGQQYPVHWGGDCESTFVSMAESLRGGLSLALSGFGFWSHDIGGFEGVPDAAGFK
;
A
#
# COMPACT_ATOMS: atom_id res chain seq x y z
N ASP A 1 4.10 18.47 -4.71
CA ASP A 1 5.26 19.32 -4.34
C ASP A 1 6.20 18.70 -3.31
N LYS A 2 5.75 18.30 -2.11
CA LYS A 2 6.65 17.73 -1.09
C LYS A 2 7.37 16.46 -1.56
N LEU A 3 6.61 15.50 -2.11
CA LEU A 3 7.19 14.28 -2.67
C LEU A 3 8.07 14.54 -3.89
N ARG A 4 7.71 15.50 -4.76
CA ARG A 4 8.56 15.92 -5.89
C ARG A 4 9.95 16.38 -5.42
N GLY A 5 10.01 17.09 -4.30
CA GLY A 5 11.28 17.48 -3.68
C GLY A 5 12.16 16.30 -3.24
N LEU A 6 11.56 15.17 -2.85
CA LEU A 6 12.28 13.94 -2.53
C LEU A 6 12.76 13.21 -3.80
N LEU A 7 11.93 13.22 -4.86
CA LEU A 7 12.32 12.67 -6.16
C LEU A 7 13.54 13.42 -6.75
N ALA A 8 13.55 14.75 -6.61
CA ALA A 8 14.69 15.59 -7.00
C ALA A 8 15.98 15.31 -6.18
N GLN A 9 15.85 14.72 -4.99
CA GLN A 9 16.98 14.28 -4.15
C GLN A 9 17.45 12.85 -4.48
N GLY A 10 16.81 12.17 -5.42
CA GLY A 10 17.17 10.81 -5.84
C GLY A 10 16.37 9.69 -5.20
N VAL A 11 15.25 9.97 -4.52
CA VAL A 11 14.30 8.91 -4.13
C VAL A 11 13.60 8.38 -5.36
N ASP A 12 13.51 7.07 -5.54
CA ASP A 12 12.92 6.46 -6.74
C ASP A 12 11.43 6.12 -6.58
N CYS A 13 11.01 5.73 -5.38
CA CYS A 13 9.65 5.28 -5.09
C CYS A 13 9.23 5.57 -3.65
N PHE A 14 7.96 5.32 -3.32
CA PHE A 14 7.42 5.53 -1.97
C PHE A 14 6.67 4.31 -1.44
N LYS A 15 6.89 3.99 -0.16
CA LYS A 15 5.97 3.16 0.63
C LYS A 15 4.78 4.02 1.04
N THR A 16 3.60 3.75 0.47
CA THR A 16 2.35 4.45 0.82
C THR A 16 1.66 3.73 1.96
N ASP A 17 2.13 4.04 3.17
CA ASP A 17 1.64 3.46 4.41
C ASP A 17 0.34 4.12 4.89
N PHE A 18 -0.39 3.47 5.80
CA PHE A 18 -1.69 3.92 6.30
C PHE A 18 -2.78 4.06 5.22
N GLY A 19 -3.70 5.01 5.42
CA GLY A 19 -4.83 5.27 4.53
C GLY A 19 -6.15 4.57 4.90
N GLU A 20 -6.19 3.76 5.96
CA GLU A 20 -7.38 2.98 6.33
C GLU A 20 -8.24 3.56 7.48
N ARG A 21 -7.67 4.36 8.40
CA ARG A 21 -8.42 4.91 9.56
C ARG A 21 -8.95 6.33 9.31
N ILE A 22 -9.67 6.50 8.22
CA ILE A 22 -10.21 7.81 7.83
C ILE A 22 -11.50 8.10 8.60
N PRO A 23 -11.59 9.22 9.34
CA PRO A 23 -12.77 9.53 10.15
C PRO A 23 -14.00 9.81 9.28
N THR A 24 -15.18 9.51 9.81
CA THR A 24 -16.46 9.73 9.13
C THR A 24 -17.25 10.92 9.69
N ASP A 25 -16.82 11.49 10.82
CA ASP A 25 -17.39 12.65 11.50
C ASP A 25 -16.72 13.97 11.04
N VAL A 26 -16.47 14.08 9.73
CA VAL A 26 -15.79 15.21 9.11
C VAL A 26 -16.56 15.72 7.90
N VAL A 27 -16.27 16.94 7.47
CA VAL A 27 -16.75 17.50 6.21
C VAL A 27 -15.58 17.58 5.24
N TRP A 28 -15.67 16.86 4.11
CA TRP A 28 -14.66 16.93 3.06
C TRP A 28 -14.74 18.25 2.31
N HIS A 29 -13.59 18.72 1.81
CA HIS A 29 -13.50 20.00 1.09
C HIS A 29 -14.44 20.08 -0.13
N ASP A 30 -14.64 18.96 -0.82
CA ASP A 30 -15.53 18.84 -1.99
C ASP A 30 -16.99 18.50 -1.62
N GLY A 31 -17.30 18.36 -0.33
CA GLY A 31 -18.62 17.95 0.17
C GLY A 31 -18.92 16.46 0.00
N SER A 32 -17.93 15.62 -0.32
CA SER A 32 -18.12 14.18 -0.48
C SER A 32 -18.66 13.50 0.80
N ASP A 33 -19.48 12.45 0.60
CA ASP A 33 -20.04 11.63 1.67
C ASP A 33 -18.93 10.95 2.49
N PRO A 34 -18.76 11.29 3.79
CA PRO A 34 -17.69 10.74 4.61
C PRO A 34 -17.72 9.21 4.73
N GLN A 35 -18.91 8.58 4.65
CA GLN A 35 -19.04 7.12 4.71
C GLN A 35 -18.43 6.44 3.49
N ARG A 36 -18.58 7.04 2.31
CA ARG A 36 -17.95 6.55 1.08
C ARG A 36 -16.46 6.87 1.04
N THR A 37 -16.11 8.09 1.44
CA THR A 37 -14.72 8.54 1.42
C THR A 37 -13.84 7.74 2.37
N HIS A 38 -14.38 7.18 3.45
CA HIS A 38 -13.64 6.28 4.35
C HIS A 38 -12.84 5.21 3.58
N ASN A 39 -13.51 4.46 2.70
CA ASN A 39 -12.85 3.45 1.87
C ASN A 39 -12.21 4.03 0.61
N TYR A 40 -12.78 5.09 0.04
CA TYR A 40 -12.29 5.65 -1.22
C TYR A 40 -10.99 6.46 -1.08
N TYR A 41 -10.71 6.97 0.13
CA TYR A 41 -9.52 7.78 0.39
C TYR A 41 -8.23 7.09 0.00
N THR A 42 -8.09 5.79 0.27
CA THR A 42 -6.89 5.04 -0.09
C THR A 42 -6.64 5.00 -1.61
N HIS A 43 -7.71 4.99 -2.43
CA HIS A 43 -7.57 5.14 -3.88
C HIS A 43 -7.00 6.52 -4.23
N LEU A 44 -7.56 7.59 -3.66
CA LEU A 44 -7.09 8.96 -3.89
C LEU A 44 -5.64 9.15 -3.45
N TYR A 45 -5.28 8.59 -2.30
CA TYR A 45 -3.93 8.66 -1.75
C TYR A 45 -2.93 7.96 -2.67
N ASN A 46 -3.15 6.68 -2.99
CA ASN A 46 -2.24 5.92 -3.84
C ASN A 46 -2.16 6.51 -5.25
N ARG A 47 -3.29 6.92 -5.83
CA ARG A 47 -3.33 7.60 -7.13
C ARG A 47 -2.48 8.86 -7.15
N SER A 48 -2.61 9.70 -6.13
CA SER A 48 -1.87 10.97 -6.05
C SER A 48 -0.35 10.77 -6.05
N VAL A 49 0.14 9.71 -5.40
CA VAL A 49 1.56 9.37 -5.36
C VAL A 49 2.01 8.70 -6.66
N PHE A 50 1.21 7.77 -7.19
CA PHE A 50 1.52 7.06 -8.43
C PHE A 50 1.58 8.00 -9.64
N GLU A 51 0.59 8.87 -9.81
CA GLU A 51 0.56 9.83 -10.93
C GLU A 51 1.73 10.82 -10.86
N LEU A 52 2.18 11.18 -9.64
CA LEU A 52 3.40 11.98 -9.49
C LEU A 52 4.64 11.21 -9.93
N LEU A 53 4.77 9.93 -9.55
CA LEU A 53 5.90 9.11 -9.99
C LEU A 53 5.92 8.97 -11.51
N GLU A 54 4.79 8.68 -12.14
CA GLU A 54 4.73 8.62 -13.62
C GLU A 54 5.08 9.96 -14.27
N ALA A 55 4.64 11.08 -13.71
CA ALA A 55 4.94 12.40 -14.25
C ALA A 55 6.43 12.77 -14.16
N GLU A 56 7.12 12.36 -13.09
CA GLU A 56 8.51 12.76 -12.82
C GLU A 56 9.54 11.72 -13.32
N ARG A 57 9.16 10.43 -13.42
CA ARG A 57 10.03 9.34 -13.84
C ARG A 57 9.72 8.81 -15.24
N GLY A 58 8.49 8.99 -15.71
CA GLY A 58 8.01 8.47 -16.99
C GLY A 58 7.00 7.34 -16.83
N THR A 59 6.18 7.14 -17.87
CA THR A 59 5.18 6.07 -17.92
C THR A 59 5.85 4.70 -17.78
N GLY A 60 5.34 3.89 -16.85
CA GLY A 60 5.87 2.55 -16.56
C GLY A 60 6.99 2.49 -15.52
N GLU A 61 7.52 3.63 -15.07
CA GLU A 61 8.57 3.68 -14.04
C GLU A 61 8.01 3.84 -12.62
N ALA A 62 6.70 4.03 -12.49
CA ALA A 62 6.04 4.21 -11.20
C ALA A 62 5.82 2.88 -10.47
N VAL A 63 6.27 2.82 -9.22
CA VAL A 63 6.00 1.71 -8.30
C VAL A 63 5.75 2.24 -6.89
N LEU A 64 4.78 1.64 -6.20
CA LEU A 64 4.48 1.86 -4.79
C LEU A 64 4.80 0.62 -3.97
N PHE A 65 4.78 0.80 -2.65
CA PHE A 65 4.67 -0.27 -1.67
C PHE A 65 3.49 0.05 -0.74
N ALA A 66 2.27 -0.18 -1.24
CA ALA A 66 1.04 0.33 -0.65
C ALA A 66 0.45 -0.62 0.40
N ARG A 67 0.03 -0.09 1.56
CA ARG A 67 -0.64 -0.88 2.62
C ARG A 67 -2.14 -1.03 2.40
N SER A 68 -2.83 0.10 2.21
CA SER A 68 -4.28 0.14 2.11
C SER A 68 -4.72 0.15 0.65
N ALA A 69 -5.88 -0.44 0.36
CA ALA A 69 -6.46 -0.50 -0.98
C ALA A 69 -8.00 -0.58 -0.95
N THR A 70 -8.61 -0.27 -2.08
CA THR A 70 -10.04 -0.43 -2.36
C THR A 70 -10.21 -0.75 -3.85
N ALA A 71 -11.44 -0.87 -4.35
CA ALA A 71 -11.70 -1.09 -5.76
C ALA A 71 -11.01 -0.04 -6.64
N GLY A 72 -10.28 -0.49 -7.67
CA GLY A 72 -9.45 0.36 -8.54
C GLY A 72 -8.02 0.56 -8.03
N GLY A 73 -7.72 0.23 -6.77
CA GLY A 73 -6.37 0.32 -6.20
C GLY A 73 -5.34 -0.55 -6.92
N GLN A 74 -5.76 -1.64 -7.57
CA GLN A 74 -4.88 -2.54 -8.32
C GLN A 74 -4.14 -1.86 -9.48
N GLN A 75 -4.58 -0.67 -9.90
CA GLN A 75 -3.91 0.15 -10.92
C GLN A 75 -2.59 0.76 -10.43
N TYR A 76 -2.34 0.78 -9.12
CA TYR A 76 -1.18 1.43 -8.50
C TYR A 76 -0.32 0.41 -7.70
N PRO A 77 0.32 -0.56 -8.36
CA PRO A 77 1.13 -1.58 -7.71
C PRO A 77 2.43 -1.00 -7.12
N VAL A 78 3.10 -1.67 -6.19
CA VAL A 78 2.85 -3.00 -5.58
C VAL A 78 2.12 -2.85 -4.24
N HIS A 79 1.32 -3.85 -3.84
CA HIS A 79 0.63 -3.87 -2.55
C HIS A 79 1.33 -4.79 -1.55
N TRP A 80 1.44 -4.38 -0.30
CA TRP A 80 2.15 -5.09 0.75
C TRP A 80 1.20 -5.61 1.84
N GLY A 81 1.49 -6.80 2.35
CA GLY A 81 0.61 -7.60 3.20
C GLY A 81 0.37 -7.12 4.64
N GLY A 82 1.00 -6.05 5.10
CA GLY A 82 0.81 -5.55 6.47
C GLY A 82 1.82 -6.09 7.48
N ASP A 83 1.66 -5.61 8.72
CA ASP A 83 2.50 -5.94 9.87
C ASP A 83 2.19 -7.37 10.37
N CYS A 84 2.92 -8.37 9.87
CA CYS A 84 2.76 -9.77 10.29
C CYS A 84 3.70 -10.15 11.43
N GLU A 85 3.32 -11.16 12.22
CA GLU A 85 4.19 -11.68 13.28
C GLU A 85 5.28 -12.59 12.71
N SER A 86 6.42 -12.67 13.38
CA SER A 86 7.55 -13.52 13.02
C SER A 86 7.33 -15.00 13.39
N THR A 87 6.21 -15.59 12.98
CA THR A 87 5.83 -17.00 13.24
C THR A 87 5.35 -17.73 11.98
N PHE A 88 5.47 -19.06 11.95
CA PHE A 88 4.95 -19.85 10.81
C PHE A 88 3.44 -19.76 10.64
N VAL A 89 2.70 -19.54 11.73
CA VAL A 89 1.25 -19.34 11.69
C VAL A 89 0.93 -18.05 10.95
N SER A 90 1.60 -16.95 11.31
CA SER A 90 1.40 -15.66 10.65
C SER A 90 1.91 -15.67 9.21
N MET A 91 3.01 -16.37 8.91
CA MET A 91 3.46 -16.59 7.53
C MET A 91 2.37 -17.26 6.66
N ALA A 92 1.69 -18.27 7.20
CA ALA A 92 0.58 -18.92 6.51
C ALA A 92 -0.63 -17.99 6.34
N GLU A 93 -0.91 -17.10 7.30
CA GLU A 93 -1.93 -16.06 7.20
C GLU A 93 -1.61 -15.03 6.11
N SER A 94 -0.36 -14.53 6.08
CA SER A 94 0.12 -13.62 5.04
C SER A 94 -0.03 -14.24 3.65
N LEU A 95 0.32 -15.52 3.48
CA LEU A 95 0.12 -16.21 2.20
C LEU A 95 -1.35 -16.25 1.78
N ARG A 96 -2.27 -16.54 2.71
CA ARG A 96 -3.71 -16.50 2.43
C ARG A 96 -4.18 -15.08 2.07
N GLY A 97 -3.64 -14.06 2.74
CA GLY A 97 -3.89 -12.65 2.41
C GLY A 97 -3.46 -12.31 0.98
N GLY A 98 -2.23 -12.68 0.60
CA GLY A 98 -1.71 -12.48 -0.75
C GLY A 98 -2.55 -13.17 -1.84
N LEU A 99 -2.90 -14.44 -1.64
CA LEU A 99 -3.77 -15.17 -2.58
C LEU A 99 -5.18 -14.55 -2.68
N SER A 100 -5.74 -14.11 -1.55
CA SER A 100 -7.05 -13.43 -1.53
C SER A 100 -7.01 -12.10 -2.29
N LEU A 101 -5.92 -11.33 -2.14
CA LEU A 101 -5.72 -10.07 -2.84
C LEU A 101 -5.56 -10.31 -4.36
N ALA A 102 -4.84 -11.35 -4.76
CA ALA A 102 -4.71 -11.75 -6.16
C ALA A 102 -6.06 -12.14 -6.78
N LEU A 103 -6.86 -12.94 -6.05
CA LEU A 103 -8.24 -13.28 -6.44
C LEU A 103 -9.18 -12.06 -6.48
N SER A 104 -8.77 -10.95 -5.88
CA SER A 104 -9.50 -9.67 -5.90
C SER A 104 -9.02 -8.71 -6.99
N GLY A 105 -8.17 -9.16 -7.92
CA GLY A 105 -7.77 -8.41 -9.11
C GLY A 105 -6.44 -7.66 -9.01
N PHE A 106 -5.67 -7.86 -7.94
CA PHE A 106 -4.34 -7.25 -7.77
C PHE A 106 -3.25 -8.16 -8.31
N GLY A 107 -2.50 -7.68 -9.30
CA GLY A 107 -1.46 -8.49 -9.98
C GLY A 107 -0.15 -8.65 -9.21
N PHE A 108 0.14 -7.75 -8.26
CA PHE A 108 1.42 -7.72 -7.55
C PHE A 108 1.22 -7.56 -6.05
N TRP A 109 1.79 -8.49 -5.29
CA TRP A 109 1.75 -8.52 -3.83
C TRP A 109 3.15 -8.77 -3.26
N SER A 110 3.45 -8.13 -2.14
CA SER A 110 4.68 -8.31 -1.37
C SER A 110 4.37 -8.56 0.11
N HIS A 111 5.35 -9.10 0.83
CA HIS A 111 5.33 -9.24 2.28
C HIS A 111 6.74 -9.04 2.85
N ASP A 112 6.85 -8.87 4.16
CA ASP A 112 8.14 -8.79 4.82
C ASP A 112 8.68 -10.20 5.08
N ILE A 113 9.92 -10.46 4.65
CA ILE A 113 10.58 -11.76 4.88
C ILE A 113 10.95 -11.85 6.36
N GLY A 114 10.55 -12.95 7.00
CA GLY A 114 10.76 -13.16 8.43
C GLY A 114 9.70 -12.54 9.34
N GLY A 115 8.75 -11.77 8.81
CA GLY A 115 7.77 -11.03 9.59
C GLY A 115 8.17 -9.59 9.90
N PHE A 116 7.24 -8.83 10.47
CA PHE A 116 7.45 -7.45 10.91
C PHE A 116 7.56 -7.35 12.43
N GLU A 117 6.62 -7.97 13.16
CA GLU A 117 6.59 -7.98 14.62
C GLU A 117 7.36 -9.17 15.21
N GLY A 118 8.15 -8.90 16.24
CA GLY A 118 8.94 -9.91 16.96
C GLY A 118 10.30 -10.21 16.32
N VAL A 119 10.96 -11.26 16.82
CA VAL A 119 12.25 -11.73 16.30
C VAL A 119 12.05 -13.12 15.73
N PRO A 120 12.26 -13.33 14.42
CA PRO A 120 12.09 -14.64 13.81
C PRO A 120 13.13 -15.63 14.34
N ASP A 121 12.72 -16.88 14.52
CA ASP A 121 13.66 -17.99 14.61
C ASP A 121 14.45 -18.09 13.29
N ALA A 122 15.69 -18.56 13.35
CA ALA A 122 16.54 -18.72 12.16
C ALA A 122 15.90 -19.63 11.10
N ALA A 123 15.03 -20.57 11.51
CA ALA A 123 14.27 -21.41 10.59
C ALA A 123 13.19 -20.63 9.80
N GLY A 124 12.72 -19.49 10.30
CA GLY A 124 11.74 -18.63 9.62
C GLY A 124 12.37 -17.61 8.67
N PHE A 125 13.71 -17.51 8.63
CA PHE A 125 14.45 -16.52 7.82
C PHE A 125 15.35 -17.17 6.76
N LYS A 126 15.61 -18.48 6.87
CA LYS A 126 16.56 -19.23 6.02
C LYS A 126 15.90 -19.89 4.83
#